data_AF-A0AAD6JFE2-F1
#
_entry.id   AF-A0AAD6JFE2-F1
#
_cell.length_a   1.000
_cell.length_b   1.000
_cell.length_c   1.000
_cell.angle_alpha   90.00
_cell.angle_beta   90.00
_cell.angle_gamma   90.00
#
_symmetry.space_group_name_H-M   'P 1'
#
loop_
_entity.id
_entity.type
_entity.pdbx_description
1 polymer ?
#
loop_
_entity_poly.entity_id
_entity_poly.type
_entity_poly.pdbx_seq_one_letter_code
_entity_poly.pdbx_strand_id
1 'polypeptide(L)'
;MAAASCTVWDSVLELTKSAQVKNCDPQLWAIQLSSNLNSAGVDLPSVELAHFLVSHICFDNHLPITWKFLEKAISFNLVPPLLVLALLSTRVVPNRQLHPAAYRLYMELVKRHAFSFSALIAAPNHQLIMKSVDDVVNLSQIFGEQLCETGILLVEFVFSIMWQLLDASLDDEGLLELSAEKNSRWLPRREVMEIDGHGNFSEKRNEHHEGLHKAFTLGKLHRAIATACCAFCSFEELKTRNTRCFSAVDT
;
A
#
# COMPACT_ATOMS: atom_id res chain seq x y z
N MET A 1 -10.27 -26.27 -35.80
CA MET A 1 -10.41 -26.50 -34.35
C MET A 1 -9.07 -26.20 -33.70
N ALA A 2 -8.87 -24.98 -33.22
CA ALA A 2 -7.65 -24.59 -32.52
C ALA A 2 -7.92 -24.74 -31.01
N ALA A 3 -7.20 -25.66 -30.36
CA ALA A 3 -7.22 -25.78 -28.91
C ALA A 3 -6.60 -24.50 -28.32
N ALA A 4 -7.41 -23.66 -27.69
CA ALA A 4 -6.92 -22.52 -26.94
C ALA A 4 -6.10 -23.06 -25.76
N SER A 5 -4.81 -22.73 -25.73
CA SER A 5 -3.96 -22.92 -24.56
C SER A 5 -4.52 -22.05 -23.44
N CYS A 6 -5.35 -22.63 -22.58
CA CYS A 6 -5.85 -21.99 -21.37
C CYS A 6 -4.65 -21.74 -20.45
N THR A 7 -4.35 -20.47 -20.18
CA THR A 7 -3.24 -20.13 -19.27
C THR A 7 -3.63 -20.49 -17.84
N VAL A 8 -2.66 -20.70 -16.96
CA VAL A 8 -2.92 -20.98 -15.52
C VAL A 8 -3.83 -19.90 -14.92
N TRP A 9 -3.63 -18.64 -15.33
CA TRP A 9 -4.42 -17.48 -14.88
C TRP A 9 -5.87 -17.48 -15.37
N ASP A 10 -6.14 -18.04 -16.56
CA ASP A 10 -7.52 -18.24 -17.03
C ASP A 10 -8.25 -19.25 -16.14
N SER A 11 -7.56 -20.32 -15.72
CA SER A 11 -8.12 -21.27 -14.76
C SER A 11 -8.34 -20.64 -13.38
N VAL A 12 -7.43 -19.77 -12.91
CA VAL A 12 -7.59 -19.03 -11.65
C VAL A 12 -8.77 -18.05 -11.74
N LEU A 13 -8.96 -17.40 -12.88
CA LEU A 13 -10.07 -16.50 -13.14
C LEU A 13 -11.42 -17.23 -13.09
N GLU A 14 -11.53 -18.33 -13.82
CA GLU A 14 -12.76 -19.15 -13.84
C GLU A 14 -13.07 -19.71 -12.46
N LEU A 15 -12.06 -20.18 -11.72
CA LEU A 15 -12.23 -20.65 -10.35
C LEU A 15 -12.70 -19.52 -9.43
N THR A 16 -12.12 -18.32 -9.54
CA THR A 16 -12.49 -17.14 -8.77
C THR A 16 -13.93 -16.72 -9.03
N LYS A 17 -14.34 -16.62 -10.31
CA LYS A 17 -15.72 -16.30 -10.69
C LYS A 17 -16.72 -17.36 -10.20
N SER A 18 -16.39 -18.65 -10.40
CA SER A 18 -17.24 -19.74 -9.92
C SER A 18 -17.40 -19.72 -8.40
N ALA A 19 -16.32 -19.44 -7.66
CA ALA A 19 -16.36 -19.36 -6.20
C ALA A 19 -17.21 -18.18 -5.71
N GLN A 20 -17.15 -17.04 -6.38
CA GLN A 20 -18.00 -15.88 -6.10
C GLN A 20 -19.48 -16.20 -6.34
N VAL A 21 -19.84 -16.76 -7.50
CA VAL A 21 -21.24 -17.09 -7.86
C VAL A 21 -21.83 -18.13 -6.90
N LYS A 22 -21.04 -19.15 -6.53
CA LYS A 22 -21.48 -20.22 -5.62
C LYS A 22 -21.41 -19.84 -4.15
N ASN A 23 -20.92 -18.64 -3.83
CA ASN A 23 -20.64 -18.20 -2.46
C ASN A 23 -19.85 -19.27 -1.67
N CYS A 24 -18.80 -19.80 -2.31
CA CYS A 24 -17.98 -20.86 -1.73
C CYS A 24 -17.35 -20.41 -0.40
N ASP A 25 -17.11 -21.35 0.50
CA ASP A 25 -16.33 -21.07 1.70
C ASP A 25 -14.94 -20.52 1.30
N PRO A 26 -14.51 -19.34 1.79
CA PRO A 26 -13.25 -18.71 1.40
C PRO A 26 -12.01 -19.55 1.69
N GLN A 27 -12.06 -20.39 2.73
CA GLN A 27 -10.94 -21.27 3.07
C GLN A 27 -10.87 -22.46 2.11
N LEU A 28 -12.02 -23.06 1.77
CA LEU A 28 -12.09 -24.09 0.74
C LEU A 28 -11.63 -23.55 -0.63
N TRP A 29 -12.03 -22.33 -0.98
CA TRP A 29 -11.53 -21.64 -2.16
C TRP A 29 -10.00 -21.49 -2.13
N ALA A 30 -9.40 -21.06 -1.01
CA ALA A 30 -7.95 -20.94 -0.89
C ALA A 30 -7.22 -22.28 -1.07
N ILE A 31 -7.77 -23.36 -0.49
CA ILE A 31 -7.22 -24.72 -0.64
C ILE A 31 -7.28 -25.18 -2.10
N GLN A 32 -8.41 -24.99 -2.78
CA GLN A 32 -8.56 -25.34 -4.19
C GLN A 32 -7.60 -24.55 -5.09
N LEU A 33 -7.49 -23.24 -4.84
CA LEU A 33 -6.55 -22.41 -5.60
C LEU A 33 -5.11 -22.86 -5.37
N SER A 34 -4.71 -23.12 -4.13
CA SER A 34 -3.37 -23.62 -3.79
C SER A 34 -3.06 -24.93 -4.51
N SER A 35 -4.00 -25.89 -4.49
CA SER A 35 -3.86 -27.17 -5.20
C SER A 35 -3.66 -26.96 -6.71
N ASN A 36 -4.44 -26.08 -7.33
CA ASN A 36 -4.34 -25.78 -8.76
C ASN A 36 -3.00 -25.11 -9.11
N LEU A 37 -2.53 -24.17 -8.30
CA LEU A 37 -1.24 -23.50 -8.51
C LEU A 37 -0.06 -24.46 -8.32
N ASN A 38 -0.09 -25.31 -7.30
CA ASN A 38 0.95 -26.32 -7.07
C ASN A 38 1.02 -27.33 -8.22
N SER A 39 -0.13 -27.79 -8.72
CA SER A 39 -0.17 -28.71 -9.89
C SER A 39 0.30 -28.04 -11.18
N ALA A 40 0.17 -26.71 -11.30
CA ALA A 40 0.72 -25.92 -12.38
C ALA A 40 2.19 -25.53 -12.20
N GLY A 41 2.83 -25.90 -11.07
CA GLY A 41 4.23 -25.59 -10.77
C GLY A 41 4.50 -24.12 -10.44
N VAL A 42 3.50 -23.40 -9.92
CA VAL A 42 3.66 -22.00 -9.48
C VAL A 42 4.21 -21.97 -8.06
N ASP A 43 5.33 -21.28 -7.87
CA ASP A 43 5.94 -21.08 -6.56
C ASP A 43 5.10 -20.14 -5.68
N LEU A 44 4.95 -20.50 -4.41
CA LEU A 44 4.18 -19.73 -3.43
C LEU A 44 5.08 -19.22 -2.29
N PRO A 45 4.90 -17.97 -1.82
CA PRO A 45 3.90 -17.00 -2.26
C PRO A 45 4.23 -16.37 -3.63
N SER A 46 3.21 -16.18 -4.50
CA SER A 46 3.37 -15.65 -5.86
C SER A 46 3.06 -14.15 -5.95
N VAL A 47 3.95 -13.41 -6.61
CA VAL A 47 3.80 -11.98 -6.92
C VAL A 47 2.68 -11.78 -7.94
N GLU A 48 2.69 -12.58 -9.01
CA GLU A 48 1.72 -12.52 -10.11
C GLU A 48 0.30 -12.78 -9.59
N LEU A 49 0.14 -13.73 -8.67
CA LEU A 49 -1.14 -13.99 -8.03
C LEU A 49 -1.63 -12.79 -7.21
N ALA A 50 -0.74 -12.09 -6.51
CA ALA A 50 -1.11 -10.89 -5.76
C ALA A 50 -1.63 -9.78 -6.68
N HIS A 51 -0.94 -9.51 -7.79
CA HIS A 51 -1.41 -8.57 -8.81
C HIS A 51 -2.76 -9.00 -9.40
N PHE A 52 -2.88 -10.28 -9.75
CA PHE A 52 -4.10 -10.84 -10.31
C PHE A 52 -5.29 -10.68 -9.35
N LEU A 53 -5.13 -11.09 -8.08
CA LEU A 53 -6.19 -10.95 -7.09
C LEU A 53 -6.54 -9.48 -6.87
N VAL A 54 -5.60 -8.62 -6.49
CA VAL A 54 -5.94 -7.20 -6.23
C VAL A 54 -6.57 -6.50 -7.44
N SER A 55 -6.18 -6.89 -8.67
CA SER A 55 -6.83 -6.40 -9.89
C SER A 55 -8.29 -6.79 -10.02
N HIS A 56 -8.66 -7.98 -9.55
CA HIS A 56 -10.02 -8.52 -9.64
C HIS A 56 -10.89 -8.17 -8.43
N ILE A 57 -10.32 -7.91 -7.26
CA ILE A 57 -11.05 -7.64 -6.00
C ILE A 57 -11.45 -6.16 -5.86
N CYS A 58 -10.69 -5.24 -6.46
CA CYS A 58 -10.97 -3.81 -6.38
C CYS A 58 -12.00 -3.34 -7.41
N PHE A 59 -12.80 -2.34 -7.01
CA PHE A 59 -13.82 -1.60 -7.75
C PHE A 59 -15.04 -2.43 -8.17
N ASP A 60 -14.96 -3.14 -9.29
CA ASP A 60 -16.15 -3.73 -9.92
C ASP A 60 -16.66 -5.00 -9.20
N ASN A 61 -15.83 -5.61 -8.35
CA ASN A 61 -16.16 -6.86 -7.63
C ASN A 61 -15.93 -6.74 -6.11
N HIS A 62 -16.43 -5.68 -5.48
CA HIS A 62 -16.33 -5.44 -4.04
C HIS A 62 -17.19 -6.37 -3.15
N LEU A 63 -17.30 -7.65 -3.50
CA LEU A 63 -18.08 -8.62 -2.75
C LEU A 63 -17.38 -8.95 -1.41
N PRO A 64 -18.11 -9.01 -0.28
CA PRO A 64 -17.53 -9.35 1.03
C PRO A 64 -16.79 -10.68 1.05
N ILE A 65 -17.26 -11.68 0.29
CA ILE A 65 -16.62 -12.99 0.14
C ILE A 65 -15.19 -12.87 -0.40
N THR A 66 -14.97 -11.92 -1.30
CA THR A 66 -13.69 -11.76 -2.01
C THR A 66 -12.62 -11.14 -1.10
N TRP A 67 -12.99 -10.22 -0.22
CA TRP A 67 -12.09 -9.72 0.83
C TRP A 67 -11.76 -10.78 1.89
N LYS A 68 -12.76 -11.58 2.29
CA LYS A 68 -12.52 -12.73 3.19
C LYS A 68 -11.58 -13.75 2.55
N PHE A 69 -11.73 -13.99 1.25
CA PHE A 69 -10.84 -14.85 0.50
C PHE A 69 -9.42 -14.29 0.45
N LEU A 70 -9.23 -12.98 0.23
CA LEU A 70 -7.91 -12.36 0.24
C LEU A 70 -7.19 -12.55 1.58
N GLU A 71 -7.90 -12.41 2.70
CA GLU A 71 -7.36 -12.67 4.04
C GLU A 71 -6.94 -14.15 4.21
N LYS A 72 -7.71 -15.09 3.65
CA LYS A 72 -7.33 -16.51 3.60
C LYS A 72 -6.13 -16.74 2.69
N ALA A 73 -6.06 -16.13 1.52
CA ALA A 73 -4.91 -16.27 0.62
C ALA A 73 -3.60 -15.80 1.29
N ILE A 74 -3.66 -14.71 2.06
CA ILE A 74 -2.54 -14.25 2.89
C ILE A 74 -2.21 -15.28 3.99
N SER A 75 -3.20 -15.76 4.72
CA SER A 75 -3.01 -16.72 5.83
C SER A 75 -2.45 -18.07 5.37
N PHE A 76 -2.81 -18.50 4.16
CA PHE A 76 -2.31 -19.72 3.52
C PHE A 76 -0.98 -19.52 2.77
N ASN A 77 -0.35 -18.34 2.90
CA ASN A 77 0.91 -17.98 2.24
C ASN A 77 0.87 -18.14 0.70
N LEU A 78 -0.30 -17.89 0.09
CA LEU A 78 -0.46 -17.92 -1.37
C LEU A 78 0.08 -16.64 -2.01
N VAL A 79 -0.06 -15.52 -1.31
CA VAL A 79 0.35 -14.18 -1.77
C VAL A 79 1.19 -13.47 -0.71
N PRO A 80 2.17 -12.64 -1.09
CA PRO A 80 2.96 -11.88 -0.14
C PRO A 80 2.12 -10.77 0.52
N PRO A 81 2.02 -10.70 1.87
CA PRO A 81 1.16 -9.74 2.54
C PRO A 81 1.54 -8.28 2.23
N LEU A 82 2.84 -7.93 2.22
CA LEU A 82 3.28 -6.56 1.96
C LEU A 82 2.96 -6.10 0.55
N LEU A 83 3.13 -6.97 -0.45
CA LEU A 83 2.77 -6.67 -1.82
C LEU A 83 1.26 -6.43 -1.96
N VAL A 84 0.44 -7.25 -1.31
CA VAL A 84 -1.01 -7.04 -1.29
C VAL A 84 -1.35 -5.68 -0.66
N LEU A 85 -0.72 -5.32 0.46
CA LEU A 85 -0.94 -4.02 1.10
C LEU A 85 -0.49 -2.85 0.21
N ALA A 86 0.65 -2.96 -0.48
CA ALA A 86 1.15 -1.96 -1.43
C ALA A 86 0.16 -1.77 -2.61
N LEU A 87 -0.29 -2.87 -3.20
CA LEU A 87 -1.23 -2.85 -4.32
C LEU A 87 -2.59 -2.28 -3.92
N LEU A 88 -3.06 -2.59 -2.71
CA LEU A 88 -4.30 -2.03 -2.19
C LEU A 88 -4.15 -0.55 -1.85
N SER A 89 -3.00 -0.11 -1.31
CA SER A 89 -2.83 1.29 -0.88
C SER A 89 -3.02 2.25 -2.06
N THR A 90 -2.38 1.96 -3.19
CA THR A 90 -2.45 2.77 -4.43
C THR A 90 -3.85 2.83 -5.05
N ARG A 91 -4.76 1.93 -4.68
CA ARG A 91 -6.12 1.84 -5.24
C ARG A 91 -7.19 2.30 -4.27
N VAL A 92 -7.08 1.89 -3.02
CA VAL A 92 -8.11 2.06 -1.99
C VAL A 92 -8.00 3.41 -1.29
N VAL A 93 -6.78 3.87 -0.98
CA VAL A 93 -6.56 5.14 -0.26
C VAL A 93 -7.04 6.36 -1.09
N PRO A 94 -6.75 6.46 -2.41
CA PRO A 94 -7.27 7.57 -3.21
C PRO A 94 -8.79 7.54 -3.37
N ASN A 95 -9.40 6.35 -3.37
CA ASN A 95 -10.84 6.16 -3.57
C ASN A 95 -11.63 6.02 -2.27
N ARG A 96 -11.04 6.35 -1.11
CA ARG A 96 -11.62 6.11 0.21
C ARG A 96 -12.99 6.76 0.42
N GLN A 97 -13.21 7.94 -0.15
CA GLN A 97 -14.49 8.65 -0.08
C GLN A 97 -15.57 8.01 -0.98
N LEU A 98 -15.17 7.40 -2.10
CA LEU A 98 -16.08 6.69 -3.00
C LEU A 98 -16.41 5.27 -2.48
N HIS A 99 -15.44 4.62 -1.84
CA HIS A 99 -15.55 3.23 -1.37
C HIS A 99 -15.11 3.08 0.10
N PRO A 100 -15.84 3.68 1.06
CA PRO A 100 -15.45 3.67 2.48
C PRO A 100 -15.41 2.27 3.10
N ALA A 101 -16.24 1.34 2.60
CA ALA A 101 -16.22 -0.06 3.04
C ALA A 101 -14.91 -0.77 2.66
N ALA A 102 -14.40 -0.52 1.45
CA ALA A 102 -13.12 -1.07 0.99
C ALA A 102 -11.96 -0.48 1.79
N TYR A 103 -11.99 0.83 2.05
CA TYR A 103 -11.00 1.50 2.90
C TYR A 103 -10.96 0.92 4.31
N ARG A 104 -12.13 0.69 4.93
CA ARG A 104 -12.19 0.04 6.26
C ARG A 104 -11.58 -1.36 6.26
N LEU A 105 -11.85 -2.18 5.23
CA LEU A 105 -11.28 -3.52 5.12
C LEU A 105 -9.76 -3.48 4.89
N TYR A 106 -9.29 -2.53 4.07
CA TYR A 106 -7.86 -2.28 3.89
C TYR A 106 -7.18 -1.92 5.22
N MET A 107 -7.76 -1.02 6.02
CA MET A 107 -7.22 -0.65 7.34
C MET A 107 -7.12 -1.85 8.30
N GLU A 108 -8.09 -2.76 8.27
CA GLU A 108 -8.02 -4.01 9.04
C GLU A 108 -6.89 -4.93 8.57
N LEU A 109 -6.64 -5.02 7.25
CA LEU A 109 -5.52 -5.77 6.71
C LEU A 109 -4.17 -5.14 7.09
N VAL A 110 -4.05 -3.81 7.01
CA VAL A 110 -2.86 -3.07 7.44
C VAL A 110 -2.57 -3.36 8.91
N LYS A 111 -3.58 -3.23 9.78
CA LYS A 111 -3.45 -3.51 11.22
C LYS A 111 -2.94 -4.92 11.51
N ARG A 112 -3.37 -5.93 10.74
CA ARG A 112 -2.97 -7.33 10.95
C ARG A 112 -1.61 -7.67 10.36
N HIS A 113 -1.27 -7.13 9.18
CA HIS A 113 -0.15 -7.64 8.38
C HIS A 113 0.99 -6.65 8.18
N ALA A 114 0.77 -5.34 8.40
CA ALA A 114 1.77 -4.32 8.12
C ALA A 114 2.99 -4.38 9.06
N PHE A 115 2.97 -5.18 10.12
CA PHE A 115 4.09 -5.32 11.07
C PHE A 115 4.60 -6.77 11.17
N SER A 116 4.11 -7.69 10.34
CA SER A 116 4.46 -9.12 10.38
C SER A 116 5.67 -9.46 9.49
N PHE A 117 6.80 -8.81 9.74
CA PHE A 117 7.96 -8.83 8.84
C PHE A 117 8.88 -10.05 8.97
N SER A 118 8.87 -10.74 10.12
CA SER A 118 9.81 -11.83 10.40
C SER A 118 9.71 -12.99 9.41
N ALA A 119 8.49 -13.35 9.01
CA ALA A 119 8.24 -14.42 8.04
C ALA A 119 8.67 -14.04 6.61
N LEU A 120 8.67 -12.74 6.27
CA LEU A 120 9.03 -12.28 4.94
C LEU A 120 10.54 -12.31 4.70
N ILE A 121 11.33 -11.89 5.69
CA ILE A 121 12.80 -11.87 5.58
C ILE A 121 13.36 -13.30 5.42
N ALA A 122 12.69 -14.28 6.00
CA ALA A 122 13.08 -15.69 5.92
C ALA A 122 12.62 -16.40 4.63
N ALA A 123 11.81 -15.76 3.78
CA ALA A 123 11.22 -16.39 2.61
C ALA A 123 12.21 -16.49 1.43
N PRO A 124 12.20 -17.59 0.66
CA PRO A 124 13.13 -17.80 -0.47
C PRO A 124 12.96 -16.77 -1.60
N ASN A 125 11.78 -16.16 -1.74
CA ASN A 125 11.46 -15.19 -2.80
C ASN A 125 11.42 -13.73 -2.31
N HIS A 126 11.99 -13.42 -1.15
CA HIS A 126 11.85 -12.09 -0.53
C HIS A 126 12.40 -10.96 -1.40
N GLN A 127 13.51 -11.15 -2.12
CA GLN A 127 14.08 -10.10 -2.99
C GLN A 127 13.12 -9.70 -4.13
N LEU A 128 12.50 -10.67 -4.78
CA LEU A 128 11.52 -10.42 -5.84
C LEU A 128 10.27 -9.71 -5.29
N ILE A 129 9.81 -10.11 -4.11
CA ILE A 129 8.68 -9.49 -3.44
C ILE A 129 9.00 -8.02 -3.11
N MET A 130 10.18 -7.76 -2.53
CA MET A 130 10.57 -6.41 -2.13
C MET A 130 10.79 -5.50 -3.33
N LYS A 131 11.34 -6.01 -4.42
CA LYS A 131 11.40 -5.29 -5.69
C LYS A 131 10.00 -4.95 -6.22
N SER A 132 9.07 -5.91 -6.17
CA SER A 132 7.69 -5.67 -6.61
C SER A 132 6.96 -4.65 -5.73
N VAL A 133 7.24 -4.64 -4.42
CA VAL A 133 6.75 -3.60 -3.51
C VAL A 133 7.33 -2.25 -3.89
N ASP A 134 8.65 -2.17 -4.09
CA ASP A 134 9.32 -0.95 -4.56
C ASP A 134 8.68 -0.41 -5.84
N ASP A 135 8.48 -1.27 -6.85
CA ASP A 135 7.87 -0.89 -8.13
C ASP A 135 6.43 -0.37 -7.97
N VAL A 136 5.65 -0.87 -7.00
CA VAL A 136 4.24 -0.48 -6.79
C VAL A 136 4.11 0.84 -6.05
N VAL A 137 4.93 1.07 -5.01
CA VAL A 137 4.86 2.29 -4.18
C VAL A 137 6.01 3.27 -4.47
N ASN A 138 6.85 2.99 -5.45
CA ASN A 138 7.99 3.80 -5.93
C ASN A 138 8.99 4.19 -4.81
N LEU A 139 9.31 3.30 -3.87
CA LEU A 139 10.12 3.63 -2.68
C LEU A 139 11.48 4.23 -3.07
N SER A 140 12.20 3.58 -3.99
CA SER A 140 13.50 4.00 -4.48
C SER A 140 13.47 5.38 -5.13
N GLN A 141 12.39 5.71 -5.84
CA GLN A 141 12.17 7.05 -6.38
C GLN A 141 11.87 8.08 -5.27
N ILE A 142 11.19 7.64 -4.20
CA ILE A 142 10.82 8.51 -3.10
C ILE A 142 11.98 8.83 -2.16
N PHE A 143 12.74 7.82 -1.78
CA PHE A 143 13.80 7.89 -0.78
C PHE A 143 15.20 8.01 -1.40
N GLY A 144 15.33 7.82 -2.73
CA GLY A 144 16.56 8.09 -3.48
C GLY A 144 17.59 6.95 -3.46
N GLU A 145 17.22 5.78 -2.95
CA GLU A 145 18.10 4.63 -2.74
C GLU A 145 17.64 3.45 -3.59
N GLN A 146 18.52 2.93 -4.48
CA GLN A 146 18.10 1.99 -5.52
C GLN A 146 18.30 0.51 -5.17
N LEU A 147 19.05 0.20 -4.10
CA LEU A 147 19.40 -1.17 -3.71
C LEU A 147 19.74 -1.22 -2.21
N CYS A 148 18.71 -1.17 -1.38
CA CYS A 148 18.90 -1.21 0.06
C CYS A 148 18.66 -2.61 0.64
N GLU A 149 19.30 -2.90 1.78
CA GLU A 149 19.06 -4.12 2.55
C GLU A 149 17.55 -4.31 2.79
N THR A 150 17.05 -5.56 2.81
CA THR A 150 15.63 -5.88 3.02
C THR A 150 15.04 -5.10 4.21
N GLY A 151 15.81 -4.90 5.29
CA GLY A 151 15.37 -4.14 6.47
C GLY A 151 15.06 -2.66 6.18
N ILE A 152 15.80 -2.01 5.28
CA ILE A 152 15.61 -0.59 4.97
C ILE A 152 14.37 -0.41 4.08
N LEU A 153 14.21 -1.25 3.05
CA LEU A 153 13.00 -1.26 2.22
C LEU A 153 11.72 -1.50 3.05
N LEU A 154 11.79 -2.30 4.11
CA LEU A 154 10.67 -2.48 5.03
C LEU A 154 10.32 -1.20 5.78
N VAL A 155 11.33 -0.49 6.26
CA VAL A 155 11.15 0.79 6.95
C VAL A 155 10.55 1.82 5.99
N GLU A 156 11.10 1.93 4.78
CA GLU A 156 10.57 2.80 3.72
C GLU A 156 9.13 2.46 3.35
N PHE A 157 8.80 1.17 3.25
CA PHE A 157 7.43 0.72 3.03
C PHE A 157 6.50 1.18 4.16
N VAL A 158 6.88 0.99 5.42
CA VAL A 158 6.08 1.45 6.57
C VAL A 158 5.86 2.96 6.52
N PHE A 159 6.93 3.73 6.26
CA PHE A 159 6.81 5.18 6.12
C PHE A 159 5.91 5.58 4.95
N SER A 160 5.99 4.89 3.81
CA SER A 160 5.13 5.14 2.65
C SER A 160 3.65 4.91 2.99
N ILE A 161 3.31 3.81 3.67
CA ILE A 161 1.93 3.56 4.10
C ILE A 161 1.46 4.59 5.12
N MET A 162 2.28 4.90 6.14
CA MET A 162 1.96 5.94 7.12
C MET A 162 1.74 7.29 6.47
N TRP A 163 2.55 7.65 5.48
CA TRP A 163 2.42 8.91 4.75
C TRP A 163 1.13 8.96 3.95
N GLN A 164 0.83 7.93 3.16
CA GLN A 164 -0.41 7.85 2.37
C GLN A 164 -1.65 7.99 3.27
N LEU A 165 -1.64 7.36 4.44
CA LEU A 165 -2.74 7.44 5.41
C LEU A 165 -2.83 8.81 6.09
N LEU A 166 -1.69 9.40 6.44
CA LEU A 166 -1.65 10.73 7.02
C LEU A 166 -2.16 11.78 6.03
N ASP A 167 -1.67 11.75 4.79
CA ASP A 167 -2.08 12.63 3.70
C ASP A 167 -3.58 12.51 3.44
N ALA A 168 -4.09 11.27 3.34
CA ALA A 168 -5.52 10.99 3.21
C ALA A 168 -6.35 11.55 4.39
N SER A 169 -5.88 11.43 5.62
CA SER A 169 -6.58 11.95 6.80
C SER A 169 -6.61 13.46 6.83
N LEU A 170 -5.51 14.11 6.42
CA LEU A 170 -5.42 15.56 6.30
C LEU A 170 -6.32 16.09 5.19
N ASP A 171 -6.38 15.40 4.05
CA ASP A 171 -7.25 15.70 2.93
C ASP A 171 -8.74 15.60 3.34
N ASP A 172 -9.10 14.56 4.10
CA ASP A 172 -10.47 14.36 4.60
C ASP A 172 -10.94 15.50 5.54
N GLU A 173 -10.01 16.12 6.26
CA GLU A 173 -10.25 17.26 7.16
C GLU A 173 -10.12 18.63 6.45
N GLY A 174 -9.89 18.65 5.13
CA GLY A 174 -9.70 19.86 4.32
C GLY A 174 -8.41 20.63 4.62
N LEU A 175 -7.43 19.98 5.27
CA LEU A 175 -6.21 20.61 5.74
C LEU A 175 -5.16 20.79 4.64
N LEU A 176 -5.22 19.96 3.60
CA LEU A 176 -4.32 20.06 2.44
C LEU A 176 -4.62 21.26 1.55
N GLU A 177 -5.88 21.72 1.47
CA GLU A 177 -6.27 22.88 0.68
C GLU A 177 -5.67 24.20 1.21
N LEU A 178 -5.28 24.22 2.50
CA LEU A 178 -4.65 25.36 3.17
C LEU A 178 -3.13 25.44 2.95
N SER A 179 -2.52 24.40 2.39
CA SER A 179 -1.10 24.35 2.04
C SER A 179 -0.88 24.95 0.65
N ALA A 180 -0.03 25.97 0.55
CA ALA A 180 0.36 26.57 -0.73
C ALA A 180 1.08 25.59 -1.68
N GLU A 181 1.55 24.44 -1.18
CA GLU A 181 2.08 23.34 -1.99
C GLU A 181 0.96 22.33 -2.30
N LYS A 182 0.21 22.63 -3.35
CA LYS A 182 -0.92 21.83 -3.87
C LYS A 182 -0.51 20.51 -4.54
N ASN A 183 0.67 19.98 -4.23
CA ASN A 183 1.28 18.82 -4.88
C ASN A 183 1.51 17.70 -3.85
N SER A 184 0.45 17.02 -3.42
CA SER A 184 0.61 15.73 -2.76
C SER A 184 1.32 14.78 -3.72
N ARG A 185 2.57 14.40 -3.40
CA ARG A 185 3.40 13.49 -4.21
C ARG A 185 2.75 12.13 -4.48
N TRP A 186 1.69 11.78 -3.73
CA TRP A 186 1.17 10.42 -3.59
C TRP A 186 -0.28 10.22 -4.03
N LEU A 187 -1.05 11.30 -4.20
CA LEU A 187 -2.46 11.23 -4.59
C LEU A 187 -2.66 11.93 -5.95
N PRO A 188 -3.25 11.27 -6.95
CA PRO A 188 -3.71 11.94 -8.15
C PRO A 188 -4.80 12.97 -7.78
N ARG A 189 -4.61 14.20 -8.24
CA ARG A 189 -5.54 15.33 -8.08
C ARG A 189 -6.98 14.92 -8.48
N ARG A 190 -7.93 15.06 -7.56
CA ARG A 190 -9.36 14.93 -7.85
C ARG A 190 -9.90 16.30 -8.29
N GLU A 191 -10.25 16.47 -9.56
CA GLU A 191 -10.94 17.66 -10.03
C GLU A 191 -12.40 17.59 -9.58
N VAL A 192 -12.73 18.28 -8.50
CA VAL A 192 -14.11 18.52 -8.06
C VAL A 192 -14.57 19.82 -8.70
N MET A 193 -15.61 19.75 -9.52
CA MET A 193 -16.22 20.90 -10.19
C MET A 193 -16.92 21.80 -9.15
N GLU A 194 -16.50 23.07 -9.09
CA GLU A 194 -17.08 24.09 -8.20
C GLU A 194 -18.55 24.35 -8.57
N ILE A 195 -19.44 24.18 -7.59
CA ILE A 195 -20.84 24.63 -7.68
C ILE A 195 -20.92 25.95 -6.90
N ASP A 196 -21.23 27.01 -7.62
CA ASP A 196 -21.33 28.39 -7.13
C ASP A 196 -22.48 28.53 -6.12
N GLY A 197 -22.17 28.88 -4.87
CA GLY A 197 -23.11 28.92 -3.75
C GLY A 197 -22.94 30.21 -2.92
N HIS A 198 -23.85 31.15 -3.12
CA HIS A 198 -23.83 32.51 -2.61
C HIS A 198 -24.09 32.63 -1.08
N GLY A 199 -23.09 33.11 -0.34
CA GLY A 199 -23.16 34.12 0.74
C GLY A 199 -23.73 33.77 2.14
N ASN A 200 -22.91 33.92 3.19
CA ASN A 200 -23.33 34.62 4.41
C ASN A 200 -22.13 35.20 5.21
N PHE A 201 -22.28 36.41 5.77
CA PHE A 201 -21.17 37.29 6.19
C PHE A 201 -20.82 37.25 7.71
N SER A 202 -21.12 36.15 8.40
CA SER A 202 -20.97 36.04 9.87
C SER A 202 -19.95 34.98 10.34
N GLU A 203 -19.25 34.28 9.44
CA GLU A 203 -18.41 33.10 9.76
C GLU A 203 -16.90 33.39 9.72
N LYS A 204 -16.51 34.58 9.24
CA LYS A 204 -15.12 34.91 8.87
C LYS A 204 -14.08 34.94 9.99
N ARG A 205 -14.47 35.01 11.27
CA ARG A 205 -13.52 35.16 12.39
C ARG A 205 -13.11 33.84 13.03
N ASN A 206 -14.01 32.84 13.06
CA ASN A 206 -13.70 31.51 13.59
C ASN A 206 -12.92 30.67 12.57
N GLU A 207 -13.29 30.74 11.29
CA GLU A 207 -12.58 30.06 10.19
C GLU A 207 -11.11 30.48 10.09
N HIS A 208 -10.79 31.76 10.32
CA HIS A 208 -9.42 32.25 10.25
C HIS A 208 -8.54 31.75 11.41
N HIS A 209 -9.09 31.64 12.62
CA HIS A 209 -8.35 31.15 13.78
C HIS A 209 -8.16 29.63 13.72
N GLU A 210 -9.19 28.92 13.26
CA GLU A 210 -9.15 27.49 13.03
C GLU A 210 -8.21 27.13 11.87
N GLY A 211 -8.28 27.86 10.75
CA GLY A 211 -7.39 27.72 9.60
C GLY A 211 -5.91 28.00 9.95
N LEU A 212 -5.62 29.01 10.76
CA LEU A 212 -4.25 29.26 11.25
C LEU A 212 -3.74 28.13 12.14
N HIS A 213 -4.56 27.64 13.07
CA HIS A 213 -4.17 26.57 13.99
C HIS A 213 -3.96 25.24 13.25
N LYS A 214 -4.81 24.97 12.26
CA LYS A 214 -4.73 23.84 11.31
C LYS A 214 -3.46 23.90 10.46
N ALA A 215 -3.17 25.04 9.83
CA ALA A 215 -1.94 25.25 9.05
C ALA A 215 -0.67 25.15 9.92
N PHE A 216 -0.73 25.62 11.17
CA PHE A 216 0.40 25.52 12.11
C PHE A 216 0.66 24.08 12.54
N THR A 217 -0.40 23.28 12.75
CA THR A 217 -0.28 21.86 13.13
C THR A 217 0.24 21.02 11.96
N LEU A 218 -0.28 21.25 10.74
CA LEU A 218 0.19 20.61 9.52
C LEU A 218 1.65 20.96 9.22
N GLY A 219 2.02 22.24 9.27
CA GLY A 219 3.40 22.68 9.05
C GLY A 219 4.38 22.24 10.15
N LYS A 220 3.89 21.95 11.36
CA LYS A 220 4.69 21.33 12.44
C LYS A 220 4.84 19.83 12.24
N LEU A 221 3.80 19.14 11.79
CA LEU A 221 3.82 17.70 11.54
C LEU A 221 4.67 17.36 10.31
N HIS A 222 4.48 18.10 9.21
CA HIS A 222 5.31 17.97 8.01
C HIS A 222 6.79 18.24 8.33
N ARG A 223 7.11 19.26 9.15
CA ARG A 223 8.48 19.51 9.60
C ARG A 223 9.00 18.46 10.58
N ALA A 224 8.19 17.98 11.52
CA ALA A 224 8.61 16.96 12.47
C ALA A 224 8.91 15.63 11.76
N ILE A 225 8.11 15.27 10.75
CA ILE A 225 8.29 14.05 9.97
C ILE A 225 9.42 14.23 8.95
N ALA A 226 9.53 15.36 8.26
CA ALA A 226 10.70 15.65 7.42
C ALA A 226 11.99 15.69 8.25
N THR A 227 11.93 16.17 9.49
CA THR A 227 13.06 16.11 10.43
C THR A 227 13.35 14.68 10.87
N ALA A 228 12.34 13.83 11.09
CA ALA A 228 12.54 12.41 11.39
C ALA A 228 13.14 11.65 10.19
N CYS A 229 12.67 11.90 8.97
CA CYS A 229 13.22 11.34 7.74
C CYS A 229 14.65 11.85 7.48
N CYS A 230 14.91 13.16 7.60
CA CYS A 230 16.26 13.72 7.46
C CYS A 230 17.20 13.23 8.57
N ALA A 231 16.73 13.07 9.81
CA ALA A 231 17.52 12.53 10.91
C ALA A 231 17.86 11.05 10.67
N PHE A 232 16.95 10.29 10.06
CA PHE A 232 17.19 8.90 9.69
C PHE A 232 18.18 8.77 8.52
N CYS A 233 18.03 9.57 7.45
CA CYS A 233 19.03 9.67 6.37
C CYS A 233 20.40 10.13 6.89
N SER A 234 20.44 11.08 7.82
CA SER A 234 21.70 11.57 8.42
C SER A 234 22.34 10.52 9.33
N PHE A 235 21.52 9.70 10.01
CA PHE A 235 22.00 8.58 10.82
C PHE A 235 22.64 7.48 9.93
N GLU A 236 22.10 7.25 8.73
CA GLU A 236 22.66 6.38 7.69
C GLU A 236 23.97 6.93 7.10
N GLU A 237 24.06 8.24 6.79
CA GLU A 237 25.32 8.88 6.38
C GLU A 237 26.42 8.78 7.45
N LEU A 238 26.04 8.83 8.73
CA LEU A 238 26.97 8.62 9.86
C LEU A 238 27.41 7.16 9.98
N LYS A 239 26.53 6.19 9.69
CA LYS A 239 26.84 4.76 9.77
C LYS A 239 27.70 4.27 8.60
N THR A 240 27.46 4.78 7.39
CA THR A 240 28.28 4.52 6.19
C THR A 240 29.65 5.20 6.23
N ARG A 241 29.78 6.36 6.89
CA ARG A 241 31.11 6.94 7.20
C ARG A 241 31.88 6.16 8.25
N ASN A 242 31.21 5.61 9.26
CA ASN A 242 31.89 4.88 10.35
C ASN A 242 32.36 3.47 9.91
N THR A 243 31.74 2.86 8.91
CA THR A 243 32.21 1.59 8.31
C THR A 243 33.40 1.77 7.36
N ARG A 244 33.65 2.98 6.82
CA ARG A 244 34.90 3.26 6.08
C ARG A 244 36.11 3.56 6.96
N CYS A 245 35.91 3.85 8.24
CA CYS A 245 37.03 4.03 9.20
C CYS A 245 37.58 2.72 9.74
N PHE A 246 36.84 1.61 9.65
CA PHE A 246 37.29 0.30 10.15
C PHE A 246 37.98 -0.60 9.11
N SER A 247 38.03 -0.19 7.83
CA SER A 247 38.75 -0.93 6.78
C SER A 247 40.13 -0.33 6.43
N ALA A 248 40.66 0.55 7.28
CA ALA A 248 41.98 1.19 7.10
C ALA A 248 42.93 0.98 8.29
N VAL A 249 42.68 -0.04 9.12
CA VAL A 249 43.61 -0.51 10.16
C VAL A 249 43.64 -2.03 10.07
N ASP A 250 44.26 -2.55 9.01
CA ASP A 250 44.82 -3.90 8.96
C ASP A 250 45.73 -3.97 7.71
N THR A 251 46.94 -3.43 7.87
CA THR A 251 48.16 -3.75 7.11
C THR A 251 49.30 -3.85 8.09
#